data_AF-A0A927YAE8-F1
#
_entry.id   AF-A0A927YAE8-F1
#
_cell.length_a   1.000
_cell.length_b   1.000
_cell.length_c   1.000
_cell.angle_alpha   90.00
_cell.angle_beta   90.00
_cell.angle_gamma   90.00
#
_symmetry.space_group_name_H-M   'P 1'
#
loop_
_entity.id
_entity.type
_entity.pdbx_description
1 polymer ?
#
loop_
_entity_poly.entity_id
_entity_poly.type
_entity_poly.pdbx_seq_one_letter_code
_entity_poly.pdbx_strand_id
1 'polypeptide(L)'
;MFGSEGFRKGKYRKATREVVRAVEASIDKLEIRKDTLAYTFGRRLRAALSGCDNNSDSRTFCKEAVMVIDQMIQHYKKQLNSPKARDYEAETEEVIAFFKEKASGAVQKITGSGAKYKALKLMEEVGISDARKRFRQYPFEFSGGMRQRIVIAIALAADPDILICDEPTTALDVTIQAQILELINKLKENRHLSILFITHDLGVVAYMADRIAVMYAGKIVEIGTCEEIFYAPAHPYTWALLSAMPDVESKERLEAIPGTPPNMLHPPVGDAFAERNQYALKIDFEKEPPMFEISKTHRAATWLLHPDAPKVEPPESIVRRTARRKEG
;
A
#
# COMPACT_ATOMS: atom_id res chain seq x y z
N MET A 1 -44.63 -27.47 14.12
CA MET A 1 -43.86 -28.71 14.28
C MET A 1 -42.83 -28.75 13.16
N PHE A 2 -41.56 -28.89 13.54
CA PHE A 2 -40.30 -29.18 12.81
C PHE A 2 -40.39 -29.47 11.29
N GLY A 3 -39.48 -29.05 10.43
CA GLY A 3 -38.20 -28.37 10.60
C GLY A 3 -37.52 -28.26 9.23
N SER A 4 -36.88 -27.11 8.96
CA SER A 4 -36.08 -26.86 7.78
C SER A 4 -34.69 -26.45 8.25
N GLU A 5 -33.65 -27.23 7.93
CA GLU A 5 -32.28 -26.76 7.72
C GLU A 5 -31.33 -27.97 7.56
N GLY A 6 -31.31 -28.52 6.35
CA GLY A 6 -30.52 -29.71 6.05
C GLY A 6 -29.89 -29.72 4.67
N PHE A 7 -29.61 -28.58 4.04
CA PHE A 7 -28.99 -28.60 2.71
C PHE A 7 -28.27 -27.28 2.38
N ARG A 8 -27.03 -27.08 2.90
CA ARG A 8 -25.99 -26.16 2.35
C ARG A 8 -24.69 -26.03 3.18
N LYS A 9 -24.50 -26.76 4.29
CA LYS A 9 -23.26 -26.72 5.09
C LYS A 9 -22.08 -27.56 4.56
N GLY A 10 -22.30 -28.45 3.58
CA GLY A 10 -21.27 -29.41 3.14
C GLY A 10 -20.22 -28.89 2.15
N LYS A 11 -20.58 -27.97 1.25
CA LYS A 11 -19.67 -27.51 0.17
C LYS A 11 -18.61 -26.51 0.67
N TYR A 12 -18.95 -25.61 1.59
CA TYR A 12 -18.02 -24.62 2.13
C TYR A 12 -16.90 -25.25 2.97
N ARG A 13 -17.21 -26.30 3.74
CA ARG A 13 -16.25 -27.00 4.59
C ARG A 13 -15.12 -27.69 3.82
N LYS A 14 -15.36 -28.08 2.56
CA LYS A 14 -14.37 -28.74 1.71
C LYS A 14 -13.38 -27.72 1.13
N ALA A 15 -13.88 -26.59 0.63
CA ALA A 15 -13.06 -25.50 0.10
C ALA A 15 -12.16 -24.87 1.19
N THR A 16 -12.68 -24.66 2.41
CA THR A 16 -11.88 -24.13 3.52
C THR A 16 -10.76 -25.08 3.93
N ARG A 17 -10.99 -26.41 3.91
CA ARG A 17 -9.92 -27.39 4.18
C ARG A 17 -8.83 -27.43 3.11
N GLU A 18 -9.18 -27.21 1.85
CA GLU A 18 -8.21 -27.16 0.76
C GLU A 18 -7.32 -25.92 0.85
N VAL A 19 -7.88 -24.77 1.25
CA VAL A 19 -7.11 -23.54 1.51
C VAL A 19 -6.21 -23.68 2.74
N VAL A 20 -6.72 -24.24 3.85
CA VAL A 20 -5.92 -24.48 5.06
C VAL A 20 -4.75 -25.43 4.78
N ARG A 21 -4.99 -26.51 4.03
CA ARG A 21 -3.91 -27.45 3.62
C ARG A 21 -2.84 -26.78 2.76
N ALA A 22 -3.22 -25.87 1.87
CA ALA A 22 -2.28 -25.14 1.02
C ALA A 22 -1.40 -24.16 1.82
N VAL A 23 -1.99 -23.54 2.85
CA VAL A 23 -1.28 -22.64 3.78
C VAL A 23 -0.34 -23.43 4.70
N GLU A 24 -0.80 -24.56 5.27
CA GLU A 24 0.02 -25.42 6.12
C GLU A 24 1.21 -26.05 5.36
N ALA A 25 1.00 -26.46 4.10
CA ALA A 25 2.08 -26.97 3.24
C ALA A 25 3.14 -25.92 2.86
N SER A 26 2.84 -24.63 3.07
CA SER A 26 3.74 -23.51 2.77
C SER A 26 4.58 -23.06 3.97
N ILE A 27 4.21 -23.49 5.20
CA ILE A 27 4.82 -23.02 6.46
C ILE A 27 6.11 -23.80 6.82
N ASP A 28 6.30 -25.02 6.30
CA ASP A 28 7.43 -25.90 6.68
C ASP A 28 8.79 -25.54 6.03
N LYS A 29 8.90 -24.41 5.33
CA LYS A 29 10.15 -23.99 4.62
C LYS A 29 10.90 -22.81 5.25
N LEU A 30 10.49 -22.32 6.42
CA LEU A 30 11.15 -21.21 7.11
C LEU A 30 11.86 -21.67 8.39
N GLU A 31 12.78 -22.62 8.27
CA GLU A 31 13.85 -22.80 9.27
C GLU A 31 15.00 -21.84 8.96
N ILE A 32 15.10 -20.72 9.70
CA ILE A 32 16.32 -19.90 9.75
C ILE A 32 16.74 -19.68 11.21
N ARG A 33 17.69 -20.54 11.60
CA ARG A 33 18.89 -20.36 12.44
C ARG A 33 18.79 -19.58 13.77
N LYS A 34 19.09 -20.33 14.84
CA LYS A 34 19.53 -19.87 16.16
C LYS A 34 20.79 -19.00 16.04
N ASP A 35 20.71 -17.77 16.53
CA ASP A 35 21.79 -16.78 16.44
C ASP A 35 22.72 -16.81 17.65
N THR A 36 24.03 -16.69 17.40
CA THR A 36 25.13 -16.96 18.35
C THR A 36 25.56 -15.69 19.13
N LEU A 37 24.82 -14.58 18.97
CA LEU A 37 25.14 -13.25 19.53
C LEU A 37 24.82 -13.12 21.02
N ALA A 38 23.82 -13.87 21.52
CA ALA A 38 23.41 -13.80 22.93
C ALA A 38 24.47 -14.35 23.91
N TYR A 39 25.32 -15.27 23.45
CA TYR A 39 26.32 -15.93 24.31
C TYR A 39 27.59 -15.10 24.51
N THR A 40 27.93 -14.22 23.56
CA THR A 40 29.15 -13.40 23.58
C THR A 40 28.99 -12.11 24.38
N PHE A 41 27.80 -11.49 24.36
CA PHE A 41 27.53 -10.24 25.06
C PHE A 41 27.56 -10.41 26.59
N GLY A 42 26.87 -11.43 27.11
CA GLY A 42 26.79 -11.70 28.55
C GLY A 42 28.11 -12.12 29.20
N ARG A 43 29.08 -12.61 28.41
CA ARG A 43 30.43 -12.96 28.89
C ARG A 43 31.37 -11.75 28.90
N ARG A 44 31.27 -10.85 27.91
CA ARG A 44 32.05 -9.60 27.86
C ARG A 44 31.57 -8.59 28.90
N LEU A 45 30.27 -8.48 29.13
CA LEU A 45 29.70 -7.59 30.15
C LEU A 45 30.11 -8.02 31.57
N ARG A 46 30.11 -9.33 31.86
CA ARG A 46 30.59 -9.86 33.14
C ARG A 46 32.08 -9.63 33.36
N ALA A 47 32.90 -9.84 32.35
CA ALA A 47 34.34 -9.59 32.42
C ALA A 47 34.68 -8.12 32.68
N ALA A 48 33.92 -7.19 32.08
CA ALA A 48 34.06 -5.75 32.32
C ALA A 48 33.65 -5.33 33.74
N LEU A 49 32.64 -5.99 34.32
CA LEU A 49 32.15 -5.69 35.67
C LEU A 49 33.03 -6.29 36.78
N SER A 50 33.73 -7.40 36.54
CA SER A 50 34.66 -8.01 37.49
C SER A 50 36.02 -7.28 37.61
N GLY A 51 36.29 -6.28 36.77
CA GLY A 51 37.52 -5.47 36.81
C GLY A 51 37.42 -4.21 37.69
N CYS A 52 36.23 -3.90 38.23
CA CYS A 52 35.98 -2.71 39.04
C CYS A 52 35.99 -3.06 40.54
N ASP A 53 37.16 -3.39 41.10
CA ASP A 53 37.31 -3.55 42.55
C ASP A 53 38.34 -2.54 43.09
N ASN A 54 38.00 -1.93 44.23
CA ASN A 54 38.79 -1.02 45.08
C ASN A 54 38.50 0.49 45.02
N ASN A 55 37.22 0.88 45.08
CA ASN A 55 36.85 2.11 45.79
C ASN A 55 35.43 1.96 46.38
N SER A 56 35.21 2.44 47.61
CA SER A 56 33.93 2.23 48.34
C SER A 56 32.72 2.81 47.60
N ASP A 57 32.91 3.93 46.89
CA ASP A 57 31.86 4.55 46.06
C ASP A 57 31.64 3.79 44.74
N SER A 58 32.69 3.21 44.16
CA SER A 58 32.59 2.38 42.96
C SER A 58 31.84 1.07 43.21
N ARG A 59 31.94 0.49 44.42
CA ARG A 59 31.14 -0.68 44.80
C ARG A 59 29.65 -0.36 44.90
N THR A 60 29.28 0.83 45.37
CA THR A 60 27.87 1.26 45.45
C THR A 60 27.31 1.53 44.05
N PHE A 61 28.07 2.25 43.21
CA PHE A 61 27.69 2.53 41.82
C PHE A 61 27.61 1.25 40.95
N CYS A 62 28.56 0.32 41.11
CA CYS A 62 28.50 -0.97 40.43
C CYS A 62 27.34 -1.83 40.92
N LYS A 63 26.99 -1.79 42.22
CA LYS A 63 25.79 -2.46 42.73
C LYS A 63 24.51 -1.86 42.16
N GLU A 64 24.40 -0.55 42.06
CA GLU A 64 23.25 0.13 41.45
C GLU A 64 23.12 -0.16 39.96
N ALA A 65 24.23 -0.10 39.21
CA ALA A 65 24.25 -0.41 37.79
C ALA A 65 23.88 -1.88 37.51
N VAL A 66 24.39 -2.82 38.31
CA VAL A 66 24.00 -4.23 38.22
C VAL A 66 22.52 -4.41 38.55
N MET A 67 21.99 -3.69 39.54
CA MET A 67 20.58 -3.77 39.92
C MET A 67 19.66 -3.22 38.82
N VAL A 68 20.03 -2.13 38.14
CA VAL A 68 19.30 -1.58 36.99
C VAL A 68 19.35 -2.53 35.79
N ILE A 69 20.52 -3.11 35.51
CA ILE A 69 20.65 -4.09 34.43
C ILE A 69 19.83 -5.35 34.73
N ASP A 70 19.84 -5.85 35.96
CA ASP A 70 19.00 -6.98 36.35
C ASP A 70 17.51 -6.64 36.28
N GLN A 71 17.10 -5.43 36.67
CA GLN A 71 15.72 -4.97 36.50
C GLN A 71 15.32 -4.89 35.02
N MET A 72 16.19 -4.38 34.14
CA MET A 72 15.95 -4.37 32.70
C MET A 72 15.90 -5.78 32.12
N ILE A 73 16.81 -6.68 32.54
CA ILE A 73 16.79 -8.08 32.13
C ILE A 73 15.50 -8.76 32.60
N GLN A 74 15.02 -8.50 33.82
CA GLN A 74 13.75 -9.03 34.31
C GLN A 74 12.55 -8.41 33.58
N HIS A 75 12.60 -7.12 33.25
CA HIS A 75 11.58 -6.45 32.45
C HIS A 75 11.48 -7.06 31.04
N TYR A 76 12.61 -7.23 30.35
CA TYR A 76 12.66 -7.85 29.03
C TYR A 76 12.39 -9.34 29.06
N LYS A 77 12.83 -10.08 30.08
CA LYS A 77 12.42 -11.48 30.29
C LYS A 77 10.93 -11.60 30.56
N LYS A 78 10.32 -10.66 31.27
CA LYS A 78 8.86 -10.62 31.49
C LYS A 78 8.12 -10.26 30.20
N GLN A 79 8.68 -9.41 29.34
CA GLN A 79 8.14 -9.14 28.00
C GLN A 79 8.30 -10.33 27.04
N LEU A 80 9.43 -11.03 27.09
CA LEU A 80 9.73 -12.21 26.25
C LEU A 80 9.01 -13.49 26.74
N ASN A 81 8.80 -13.64 28.05
CA ASN A 81 8.07 -14.76 28.66
C ASN A 81 6.58 -14.47 28.87
N SER A 82 6.12 -13.24 28.62
CA SER A 82 4.71 -12.99 28.40
C SER A 82 4.38 -13.65 27.07
N PRO A 83 3.48 -14.64 27.01
CA PRO A 83 3.02 -15.23 25.76
C PRO A 83 2.08 -14.22 25.07
N LYS A 84 2.64 -13.10 24.66
CA LYS A 84 2.14 -12.34 23.53
C LYS A 84 3.22 -12.40 22.45
N ALA A 85 3.42 -13.60 21.91
CA ALA A 85 3.30 -13.69 20.47
C ALA A 85 2.02 -12.92 20.15
N ARG A 86 2.11 -11.77 19.48
CA ARG A 86 0.93 -11.01 19.06
C ARG A 86 -0.08 -12.05 18.60
N ASP A 87 -1.18 -12.18 19.33
CA ASP A 87 -2.17 -13.18 19.01
C ASP A 87 -2.93 -12.62 17.83
N TYR A 88 -2.34 -12.81 16.65
CA TYR A 88 -2.89 -12.31 15.40
C TYR A 88 -4.28 -12.89 15.18
N GLU A 89 -4.59 -14.06 15.75
CA GLU A 89 -5.92 -14.65 15.70
C GLU A 89 -6.90 -13.85 16.56
N ALA A 90 -6.56 -13.57 17.82
CA ALA A 90 -7.41 -12.74 18.70
C ALA A 90 -7.52 -11.27 18.22
N GLU A 91 -6.43 -10.65 17.75
CA GLU A 91 -6.46 -9.30 17.17
C GLU A 91 -7.30 -9.27 15.88
N THR A 92 -7.20 -10.31 15.04
CA THR A 92 -8.03 -10.44 13.83
C THR A 92 -9.49 -10.67 14.18
N GLU A 93 -9.80 -11.49 15.18
CA GLU A 93 -11.17 -11.69 15.67
C GLU A 93 -11.78 -10.41 16.23
N GLU A 94 -11.03 -9.63 17.00
CA GLU A 94 -11.48 -8.30 17.49
C GLU A 94 -11.73 -7.34 16.33
N VAL A 95 -10.84 -7.29 15.34
CA VAL A 95 -11.01 -6.45 14.14
C VAL A 95 -12.23 -6.90 13.33
N ILE A 96 -12.42 -8.20 13.12
CA ILE A 96 -13.60 -8.76 12.43
C ILE A 96 -14.88 -8.45 13.21
N ALA A 97 -14.87 -8.58 14.54
CA ALA A 97 -16.01 -8.28 15.40
C ALA A 97 -16.37 -6.79 15.32
N PHE A 98 -15.37 -5.91 15.39
CA PHE A 98 -15.53 -4.47 15.19
C PHE A 98 -16.14 -4.15 13.82
N PHE A 99 -15.62 -4.73 12.74
CA PHE A 99 -16.19 -4.53 11.41
C PHE A 99 -17.60 -5.09 11.27
N LYS A 100 -17.92 -6.22 11.91
CA LYS A 100 -19.30 -6.77 11.95
C LYS A 100 -20.26 -5.85 12.70
N GLU A 101 -19.86 -5.32 13.84
CA GLU A 101 -20.66 -4.37 14.62
C GLU A 101 -20.92 -3.10 13.82
N LYS A 102 -19.87 -2.50 13.24
CA LYS A 102 -19.99 -1.31 12.37
C LYS A 102 -20.82 -1.58 11.12
N ALA A 103 -20.65 -2.73 10.48
CA ALA A 103 -21.47 -3.14 9.34
C ALA A 103 -22.94 -3.32 9.75
N SER A 104 -23.22 -3.90 10.93
CA SER A 104 -24.59 -4.10 11.39
C SER A 104 -25.33 -2.78 11.67
N GLY A 105 -24.61 -1.71 12.03
CA GLY A 105 -25.14 -0.35 12.13
C GLY A 105 -25.34 0.35 10.78
N ALA A 106 -24.62 -0.07 9.74
CA ALA A 106 -24.68 0.51 8.39
C ALA A 106 -25.65 -0.21 7.44
N VAL A 107 -26.04 -1.46 7.73
CA VAL A 107 -26.91 -2.26 6.86
C VAL A 107 -28.37 -1.82 7.01
N GLN A 108 -28.85 -1.00 6.09
CA GLN A 108 -30.27 -0.72 5.94
C GLN A 108 -31.04 -1.98 5.51
N LYS A 109 -32.05 -2.37 6.29
CA LYS A 109 -33.00 -3.42 5.88
C LYS A 109 -33.91 -2.88 4.78
N ILE A 110 -33.69 -3.35 3.56
CA ILE A 110 -34.49 -2.96 2.38
C ILE A 110 -35.36 -4.13 1.89
N THR A 111 -36.56 -3.82 1.43
CA THR A 111 -37.43 -4.82 0.78
C THR A 111 -36.94 -5.14 -0.63
N GLY A 112 -37.32 -6.29 -1.21
CA GLY A 112 -36.90 -6.64 -2.58
C GLY A 112 -37.32 -5.59 -3.63
N SER A 113 -38.52 -5.00 -3.48
CA SER A 113 -38.98 -3.90 -4.33
C SER A 113 -38.15 -2.62 -4.14
N GLY A 114 -37.78 -2.31 -2.90
CA GLY A 114 -36.90 -1.18 -2.59
C GLY A 114 -35.50 -1.37 -3.16
N ALA A 115 -34.93 -2.57 -3.04
CA ALA A 115 -33.61 -2.91 -3.59
C ALA A 115 -33.60 -2.75 -5.11
N LYS A 116 -34.66 -3.22 -5.78
CA LYS A 116 -34.81 -3.05 -7.23
C LYS A 116 -34.92 -1.58 -7.63
N TYR A 117 -35.67 -0.78 -6.87
CA TYR A 117 -35.77 0.66 -7.13
C TYR A 117 -34.42 1.36 -6.96
N LYS A 118 -33.69 1.06 -5.88
CA LYS A 118 -32.34 1.60 -5.63
C LYS A 118 -31.37 1.20 -6.74
N ALA A 119 -31.37 -0.07 -7.15
CA ALA A 119 -30.53 -0.56 -8.24
C ALA A 119 -30.80 0.17 -9.56
N LEU A 120 -32.07 0.38 -9.91
CA LEU A 120 -32.43 1.13 -11.13
C LEU A 120 -31.96 2.59 -11.07
N LYS A 121 -32.07 3.24 -9.90
CA LYS A 121 -31.57 4.60 -9.69
C LYS A 121 -30.06 4.69 -9.84
N LEU A 122 -29.33 3.74 -9.25
CA LEU A 122 -27.87 3.66 -9.41
C LEU A 122 -27.46 3.39 -10.86
N MET A 123 -28.18 2.53 -11.58
CA MET A 123 -27.95 2.30 -13.01
C MET A 123 -28.14 3.59 -13.84
N GLU A 124 -29.19 4.36 -13.56
CA GLU A 124 -29.43 5.66 -14.19
C GLU A 124 -28.29 6.65 -13.86
N GLU A 125 -27.87 6.71 -12.60
CA GLU A 125 -26.80 7.61 -12.12
C GLU A 125 -25.45 7.32 -12.77
N VAL A 126 -25.07 6.05 -12.95
CA VAL A 126 -23.84 5.67 -13.65
C VAL A 126 -23.96 5.78 -15.18
N GLY A 127 -25.08 6.28 -15.71
CA GLY A 127 -25.27 6.56 -17.13
C GLY A 127 -25.66 5.35 -17.98
N ILE A 128 -26.31 4.33 -17.41
CA ILE A 128 -26.86 3.21 -18.19
C ILE A 128 -28.19 3.63 -18.83
N SER A 129 -28.20 3.72 -20.17
CA SER A 129 -29.42 3.98 -20.93
C SER A 129 -30.44 2.84 -20.78
N ASP A 130 -31.73 3.20 -20.70
CA ASP A 130 -32.83 2.25 -20.53
C ASP A 130 -32.65 1.27 -19.36
N ALA A 131 -32.21 1.77 -18.20
CA ALA A 131 -31.91 0.95 -17.02
C ALA A 131 -32.99 -0.10 -16.69
N ARG A 132 -34.27 0.24 -16.85
CA ARG A 132 -35.40 -0.69 -16.63
C ARG A 132 -35.39 -1.91 -17.55
N LYS A 133 -35.07 -1.70 -18.83
CA LYS A 133 -34.96 -2.78 -19.83
C LYS A 133 -33.71 -3.61 -19.55
N ARG A 134 -32.60 -2.92 -19.28
CA ARG A 134 -31.27 -3.54 -19.08
C ARG A 134 -31.11 -4.27 -17.75
N PHE A 135 -31.94 -3.98 -16.76
CA PHE A 135 -31.92 -4.65 -15.44
C PHE A 135 -32.04 -6.18 -15.54
N ARG A 136 -32.69 -6.70 -16.58
CA ARG A 136 -32.86 -8.15 -16.80
C ARG A 136 -31.82 -8.76 -17.74
N GLN A 137 -30.88 -7.96 -18.26
CA GLN A 137 -29.84 -8.44 -19.15
C GLN A 137 -28.71 -9.11 -18.39
N TYR A 138 -28.07 -10.07 -19.04
CA TYR A 138 -26.88 -10.74 -18.53
C TYR A 138 -25.62 -9.89 -18.78
N PRO A 139 -24.57 -10.07 -17.96
CA PRO A 139 -23.31 -9.34 -18.12
C PRO A 139 -22.72 -9.39 -19.53
N PHE A 140 -22.83 -10.53 -20.22
CA PHE A 140 -22.29 -10.69 -21.58
C PHE A 140 -22.99 -9.83 -22.63
N GLU A 141 -24.20 -9.34 -22.36
CA GLU A 141 -24.97 -8.45 -23.24
C GLU A 141 -24.57 -6.97 -23.10
N PHE A 142 -23.71 -6.65 -22.11
CA PHE A 142 -23.17 -5.31 -21.89
C PHE A 142 -21.82 -5.12 -22.60
N SER A 143 -21.58 -3.91 -23.12
CA SER A 143 -20.23 -3.51 -23.58
C SER A 143 -19.28 -3.36 -22.39
N GLY A 144 -17.96 -3.34 -22.65
CA GLY A 144 -16.94 -3.21 -21.59
C GLY A 144 -17.19 -1.99 -20.68
N GLY A 145 -17.41 -0.81 -21.28
CA GLY A 145 -17.72 0.40 -20.52
C GLY A 145 -19.02 0.32 -19.71
N MET A 146 -20.05 -0.37 -20.23
CA MET A 146 -21.28 -0.57 -19.48
C MET A 146 -21.08 -1.52 -18.30
N ARG A 147 -20.30 -2.60 -18.46
CA ARG A 147 -19.95 -3.48 -17.34
C ARG A 147 -19.22 -2.70 -16.25
N GLN A 148 -18.27 -1.85 -16.62
CA GLN A 148 -17.56 -1.01 -15.67
C GLN A 148 -18.51 -0.07 -14.90
N ARG A 149 -19.43 0.59 -15.60
CA ARG A 149 -20.48 1.41 -14.97
C ARG A 149 -21.33 0.61 -13.98
N ILE A 150 -21.72 -0.62 -14.31
CA ILE A 150 -22.46 -1.50 -13.40
C ILE A 150 -21.61 -1.87 -12.17
N VAL A 151 -20.32 -2.14 -12.32
CA VAL A 151 -19.42 -2.39 -11.18
C VAL A 151 -19.35 -1.17 -10.25
N ILE A 152 -19.26 0.05 -10.81
CA ILE A 152 -19.33 1.29 -10.04
C ILE A 152 -20.68 1.40 -9.31
N ALA A 153 -21.79 1.12 -9.99
CA ALA A 153 -23.13 1.14 -9.39
C ALA A 153 -23.25 0.14 -8.21
N ILE A 154 -22.64 -1.03 -8.33
CA ILE A 154 -22.58 -2.03 -7.26
C ILE A 154 -21.77 -1.49 -6.07
N ALA A 155 -20.62 -0.86 -6.31
CA ALA A 155 -19.81 -0.26 -5.26
C ALA A 155 -20.56 0.87 -4.52
N LEU A 156 -21.33 1.67 -5.25
CA LEU A 156 -22.16 2.75 -4.69
C LEU A 156 -23.42 2.24 -3.98
N ALA A 157 -23.82 0.98 -4.14
CA ALA A 157 -25.06 0.46 -3.56
C ALA A 157 -25.08 0.47 -2.04
N ALA A 158 -23.90 0.47 -1.41
CA ALA A 158 -23.72 0.58 0.04
C ALA A 158 -23.65 2.03 0.55
N ASP A 159 -23.80 3.03 -0.32
CA ASP A 159 -23.58 4.46 -0.01
C ASP A 159 -22.26 4.68 0.76
N PRO A 160 -21.11 4.29 0.18
CA PRO A 160 -19.82 4.36 0.87
C PRO A 160 -19.34 5.81 1.04
N ASP A 161 -18.53 6.07 2.07
CA ASP A 161 -17.77 7.34 2.18
C ASP A 161 -16.48 7.32 1.34
N ILE A 162 -15.96 6.11 1.06
CA ILE A 162 -14.69 5.88 0.37
C ILE A 162 -14.90 4.91 -0.80
N LEU A 163 -14.45 5.30 -2.00
CA LEU A 163 -14.42 4.46 -3.18
C LEU A 163 -12.97 4.07 -3.51
N ILE A 164 -12.70 2.77 -3.58
CA ILE A 164 -11.40 2.22 -3.99
C ILE A 164 -11.51 1.74 -5.44
N CYS A 165 -10.71 2.32 -6.31
CA CYS A 165 -10.67 2.03 -7.73
C CYS A 165 -9.34 1.35 -8.06
N ASP A 166 -9.37 0.03 -8.26
CA ASP A 166 -8.19 -0.74 -8.70
C ASP A 166 -8.21 -0.91 -10.22
N GLU A 167 -7.33 -0.18 -10.91
CA GLU A 167 -7.18 -0.18 -12.36
C GLU A 167 -8.52 -0.09 -13.13
N PRO A 168 -9.38 0.89 -12.80
CA PRO A 168 -10.80 0.90 -13.21
C PRO A 168 -11.02 1.14 -14.71
N THR A 169 -9.97 1.47 -15.45
CA THR A 169 -10.03 1.76 -16.90
C THR A 169 -9.27 0.74 -17.73
N THR A 170 -8.72 -0.29 -17.11
CA THR A 170 -7.99 -1.34 -17.84
C THR A 170 -8.89 -2.05 -18.84
N ALA A 171 -8.33 -2.37 -20.01
CA ALA A 171 -9.01 -3.04 -21.13
C ALA A 171 -10.20 -2.25 -21.74
N LEU A 172 -10.27 -0.94 -21.53
CA LEU A 172 -11.22 -0.05 -22.21
C LEU A 172 -10.53 0.75 -23.32
N ASP A 173 -11.29 1.13 -24.34
CA ASP A 173 -10.86 2.10 -25.34
C ASP A 173 -10.62 3.48 -24.69
N VAL A 174 -9.69 4.26 -25.23
CA VAL A 174 -9.31 5.60 -24.73
C VAL A 174 -10.53 6.52 -24.57
N THR A 175 -11.49 6.46 -25.49
CA THR A 175 -12.72 7.27 -25.43
C THR A 175 -13.59 6.88 -24.25
N ILE A 176 -13.72 5.58 -23.98
CA ILE A 176 -14.54 5.06 -22.89
C ILE A 176 -13.84 5.30 -21.55
N GLN A 177 -12.52 5.16 -21.49
CA GLN A 177 -11.71 5.49 -20.33
C GLN A 177 -11.98 6.93 -19.86
N ALA A 178 -11.90 7.91 -20.77
CA ALA A 178 -12.22 9.31 -20.45
C ALA A 178 -13.64 9.48 -19.87
N GLN A 179 -14.63 8.79 -20.45
CA GLN A 179 -16.01 8.83 -19.94
C GLN A 179 -16.18 8.21 -18.55
N ILE A 180 -15.40 7.18 -18.22
CA ILE A 180 -15.42 6.54 -16.90
C ILE A 180 -14.75 7.45 -15.87
N LEU A 181 -13.60 8.06 -16.20
CA LEU A 181 -12.93 9.01 -15.30
C LEU A 181 -13.81 10.23 -15.00
N GLU A 182 -14.44 10.80 -16.01
CA GLU A 182 -15.40 11.89 -15.87
C GLU A 182 -16.60 11.49 -14.99
N LEU A 183 -17.10 10.26 -15.15
CA LEU A 183 -18.17 9.74 -14.28
C LEU A 183 -17.71 9.67 -12.82
N ILE A 184 -16.51 9.12 -12.56
CA ILE A 184 -15.98 8.98 -11.21
C ILE A 184 -15.75 10.37 -10.58
N ASN A 185 -15.25 11.35 -11.32
CA ASN A 185 -15.13 12.73 -10.85
C ASN A 185 -16.47 13.37 -10.51
N LYS A 186 -17.50 13.19 -11.36
CA LYS A 186 -18.87 13.64 -11.03
C LYS A 186 -19.41 12.98 -9.77
N LEU A 187 -19.15 11.69 -9.57
CA LEU A 187 -19.55 10.98 -8.35
C LEU A 187 -18.80 11.49 -7.12
N LYS A 188 -17.49 11.78 -7.24
CA LYS A 188 -16.66 12.41 -6.20
C LYS A 188 -17.32 13.69 -5.68
N GLU A 189 -17.69 14.59 -6.58
CA GLU A 189 -18.28 15.88 -6.26
C GLU A 189 -19.70 15.74 -5.70
N ASN A 190 -20.58 15.03 -6.42
CA ASN A 190 -22.01 14.96 -6.07
C ASN A 190 -22.29 14.23 -4.75
N ARG A 191 -21.44 13.25 -4.40
CA ARG A 191 -21.60 12.42 -3.19
C ARG A 191 -20.56 12.72 -2.11
N HIS A 192 -19.68 13.70 -2.33
CA HIS A 192 -18.57 14.02 -1.43
C HIS A 192 -17.72 12.79 -1.06
N LEU A 193 -17.41 11.94 -2.05
CA LEU A 193 -16.67 10.71 -1.85
C LEU A 193 -15.16 10.98 -1.74
N SER A 194 -14.51 10.26 -0.85
CA SER A 194 -13.05 10.10 -0.91
C SER A 194 -12.70 8.97 -1.88
N ILE A 195 -11.71 9.19 -2.75
CA ILE A 195 -11.35 8.21 -3.78
C ILE A 195 -9.89 7.80 -3.62
N LEU A 196 -9.66 6.49 -3.47
CA LEU A 196 -8.34 5.88 -3.63
C LEU A 196 -8.25 5.27 -5.02
N PHE A 197 -7.46 5.89 -5.89
CA PHE A 197 -7.31 5.46 -7.27
C PHE A 197 -5.95 4.81 -7.47
N ILE A 198 -5.94 3.56 -7.95
CA ILE A 198 -4.75 2.76 -8.20
C ILE A 198 -4.64 2.59 -9.71
N THR A 199 -3.54 3.08 -10.29
CA THR A 199 -3.24 2.86 -11.70
C THR A 199 -1.74 2.93 -11.99
N HIS A 200 -1.34 2.29 -13.07
CA HIS A 200 -0.02 2.43 -13.69
C HIS A 200 0.06 3.60 -14.69
N ASP A 201 -1.06 4.21 -15.08
CA ASP A 201 -1.09 5.31 -16.05
C ASP A 201 -1.01 6.68 -15.36
N LEU A 202 0.17 7.29 -15.37
CA LEU A 202 0.39 8.63 -14.82
C LEU A 202 -0.44 9.71 -15.53
N GLY A 203 -0.80 9.56 -16.81
CA GLY A 203 -1.65 10.52 -17.52
C GLY A 203 -3.05 10.61 -16.92
N VAL A 204 -3.59 9.47 -16.48
CA VAL A 204 -4.87 9.41 -15.75
C VAL A 204 -4.75 10.02 -14.37
N VAL A 205 -3.64 9.74 -13.66
CA VAL A 205 -3.40 10.26 -12.31
C VAL A 205 -3.38 11.78 -12.31
N ALA A 206 -2.74 12.42 -13.30
CA ALA A 206 -2.67 13.88 -13.42
C ALA A 206 -4.06 14.56 -13.44
N TYR A 207 -5.06 13.88 -14.01
CA TYR A 207 -6.43 14.40 -14.12
C TYR A 207 -7.30 14.10 -12.89
N MET A 208 -7.02 13.01 -12.16
CA MET A 208 -7.89 12.49 -11.10
C MET A 208 -7.44 12.86 -9.69
N ALA A 209 -6.12 12.95 -9.46
CA ALA A 209 -5.53 12.89 -8.13
C ALA A 209 -5.20 14.27 -7.55
N ASP A 210 -5.60 14.49 -6.30
CA ASP A 210 -5.13 15.63 -5.51
C ASP A 210 -3.72 15.35 -4.91
N ARG A 211 -3.49 14.08 -4.54
CA ARG A 211 -2.24 13.57 -3.97
C ARG A 211 -1.86 12.26 -4.63
N ILE A 212 -0.55 12.03 -4.77
CA ILE A 212 0.01 10.86 -5.45
C ILE A 212 0.98 10.16 -4.51
N ALA A 213 0.86 8.83 -4.43
CA ALA A 213 1.85 7.95 -3.82
C ALA A 213 2.42 7.04 -4.91
N VAL A 214 3.72 7.17 -5.18
CA VAL A 214 4.45 6.32 -6.10
C VAL A 214 4.95 5.11 -5.32
N MET A 215 4.64 3.92 -5.82
CA MET A 215 5.03 2.66 -5.21
C MET A 215 5.99 1.89 -6.11
N TYR A 216 7.02 1.31 -5.51
CA TYR A 216 7.94 0.38 -6.17
C TYR A 216 8.22 -0.80 -5.25
N ALA A 217 8.21 -2.01 -5.79
CA ALA A 217 8.52 -3.24 -5.03
C ALA A 217 7.73 -3.36 -3.69
N GLY A 218 6.46 -2.94 -3.69
CA GLY A 218 5.59 -3.00 -2.51
C GLY A 218 5.82 -1.90 -1.47
N LYS A 219 6.64 -0.87 -1.77
CA LYS A 219 6.93 0.25 -0.88
C LYS A 219 6.59 1.58 -1.52
N ILE A 220 6.02 2.50 -0.73
CA ILE A 220 5.87 3.88 -1.16
C ILE A 220 7.26 4.50 -1.19
N VAL A 221 7.72 4.86 -2.38
CA VAL A 221 9.03 5.47 -2.60
C VAL A 221 8.94 6.99 -2.66
N GLU A 222 7.78 7.53 -3.01
CA GLU A 222 7.54 8.97 -3.02
C GLU A 222 6.06 9.27 -2.79
N ILE A 223 5.75 10.31 -2.03
CA ILE A 223 4.38 10.77 -1.80
C ILE A 223 4.33 12.29 -1.73
N GLY A 224 3.40 12.90 -2.46
CA GLY A 224 3.28 14.35 -2.60
C GLY A 224 1.90 14.79 -3.09
N THR A 225 1.69 16.09 -3.22
CA THR A 225 0.63 16.61 -4.08
C THR A 225 0.89 16.22 -5.54
N CYS A 226 -0.15 16.22 -6.37
CA CYS A 226 0.01 15.98 -7.81
C CYS A 226 1.08 16.90 -8.41
N GLU A 227 1.02 18.17 -8.04
CA GLU A 227 1.96 19.20 -8.45
C GLU A 227 3.42 18.93 -8.04
N GLU A 228 3.66 18.52 -6.80
CA GLU A 228 5.02 18.20 -6.33
C GLU A 228 5.59 17.00 -7.10
N ILE A 229 4.80 15.93 -7.26
CA ILE A 229 5.25 14.72 -7.94
C ILE A 229 5.53 14.96 -9.44
N PHE A 230 4.69 15.74 -10.14
CA PHE A 230 4.88 15.95 -11.58
C PHE A 230 6.00 16.93 -11.93
N TYR A 231 6.26 17.93 -11.08
CA TYR A 231 7.10 19.07 -11.44
C TYR A 231 8.31 19.28 -10.51
N ALA A 232 8.31 18.67 -9.33
CA ALA A 232 9.47 18.65 -8.45
C ALA A 232 9.70 17.24 -7.86
N PRO A 233 9.66 16.16 -8.66
CA PRO A 233 9.90 14.81 -8.16
C PRO A 233 11.30 14.70 -7.56
N ALA A 234 11.46 13.90 -6.52
CA ALA A 234 12.73 13.69 -5.83
C ALA A 234 13.29 12.28 -5.96
N HIS A 235 12.44 11.27 -6.16
CA HIS A 235 12.90 9.88 -6.24
C HIS A 235 13.36 9.53 -7.66
N PRO A 236 14.53 8.90 -7.86
CA PRO A 236 15.02 8.49 -9.19
C PRO A 236 14.05 7.60 -9.98
N TYR A 237 13.31 6.73 -9.29
CA TYR A 237 12.24 5.95 -9.92
C TYR A 237 11.12 6.85 -10.48
N THR A 238 10.69 7.87 -9.74
CA THR A 238 9.68 8.82 -10.21
C THR A 238 10.20 9.63 -11.39
N TRP A 239 11.48 10.02 -11.39
CA TRP A 239 12.12 10.61 -12.57
C TRP A 239 12.00 9.69 -13.77
N ALA A 240 12.41 8.43 -13.61
CA ALA A 240 12.39 7.45 -14.68
C ALA A 240 10.96 7.19 -15.22
N LEU A 241 9.94 7.18 -14.35
CA LEU A 241 8.54 7.07 -14.75
C LEU A 241 8.07 8.28 -15.57
N LEU A 242 8.37 9.49 -15.12
CA LEU A 242 7.94 10.72 -15.80
C LEU A 242 8.69 10.94 -17.11
N SER A 243 9.97 10.55 -17.20
CA SER A 243 10.77 10.57 -18.42
C SER A 243 10.29 9.56 -19.47
N ALA A 244 9.64 8.48 -19.04
CA ALA A 244 9.04 7.50 -19.94
C ALA A 244 7.64 7.92 -20.44
N MET A 245 7.04 8.98 -19.88
CA MET A 245 5.73 9.47 -20.35
C MET A 245 5.85 10.23 -21.66
N PRO A 246 4.96 9.98 -22.64
CA PRO A 246 4.89 10.78 -23.86
C PRO A 246 4.51 12.23 -23.54
N ASP A 247 5.36 13.17 -23.93
CA ASP A 247 5.08 14.59 -23.95
C ASP A 247 4.57 14.98 -25.34
N VAL A 248 3.37 15.56 -25.41
CA VAL A 248 2.64 15.92 -26.65
C VAL A 248 3.46 16.90 -27.51
N GLU A 249 4.35 17.68 -26.89
CA GLU A 249 5.16 18.69 -27.58
C GLU A 249 6.59 18.21 -27.88
N SER A 250 7.04 17.10 -27.29
CA SER A 250 8.41 16.61 -27.46
C SER A 250 8.49 15.55 -28.57
N LYS A 251 9.47 15.69 -29.46
CA LYS A 251 9.83 14.67 -30.47
C LYS A 251 10.97 13.75 -29.99
N GLU A 252 11.31 13.80 -28.71
CA GLU A 252 12.45 13.06 -28.16
C GLU A 252 12.12 11.60 -27.94
N ARG A 253 13.17 10.77 -27.92
CA ARG A 253 13.05 9.34 -27.69
C ARG A 253 12.72 9.10 -26.22
N LEU A 254 11.62 8.39 -25.96
CA LEU A 254 11.26 7.98 -24.61
C LEU A 254 12.35 7.08 -24.02
N GLU A 255 12.81 7.42 -22.82
CA GLU A 255 13.80 6.63 -22.10
C GLU A 255 13.11 5.49 -21.36
N ALA A 256 13.45 4.26 -21.72
CA ALA A 256 12.98 3.08 -21.00
C ALA A 256 13.82 2.89 -19.73
N ILE A 257 13.15 2.55 -18.62
CA ILE A 257 13.83 2.23 -17.37
C ILE A 257 14.61 0.91 -17.55
N PRO A 258 15.95 0.91 -17.42
CA PRO A 258 16.76 -0.27 -17.68
C PRO A 258 16.49 -1.41 -16.68
N GLY A 259 16.88 -2.61 -17.06
CA GLY A 259 16.80 -3.81 -16.22
C GLY A 259 15.39 -4.36 -16.05
N THR A 260 15.25 -5.30 -15.11
CA THR A 260 13.99 -5.96 -14.76
C THR A 260 13.65 -5.71 -13.30
N PRO A 261 12.36 -5.61 -12.92
CA PRO A 261 11.98 -5.46 -11.51
C PRO A 261 12.54 -6.60 -10.64
N PRO A 262 12.90 -6.32 -9.37
CA PRO A 262 13.44 -7.32 -8.47
C PRO A 262 12.42 -8.42 -8.16
N ASN A 263 12.92 -9.64 -7.96
CA ASN A 263 12.08 -10.74 -7.52
C ASN A 263 11.79 -10.62 -6.02
N MET A 264 10.55 -10.27 -5.68
CA MET A 264 10.15 -10.05 -4.28
C MET A 264 10.07 -11.32 -3.41
N LEU A 265 10.25 -12.52 -4.00
CA LEU A 265 10.50 -13.74 -3.20
C LEU A 265 11.87 -13.71 -2.51
N HIS A 266 12.82 -12.97 -3.08
CA HIS A 266 14.16 -12.76 -2.56
C HIS A 266 14.47 -11.26 -2.62
N PRO A 267 13.87 -10.44 -1.72
CA PRO A 267 14.01 -9.01 -1.78
C PRO A 267 15.49 -8.61 -1.63
N PRO A 268 15.94 -7.57 -2.34
CA PRO A 268 17.29 -7.04 -2.18
C PRO A 268 17.51 -6.50 -0.76
N VAL A 269 18.77 -6.47 -0.33
CA VAL A 269 19.14 -6.09 1.05
C VAL A 269 18.97 -4.58 1.28
N GLY A 270 19.27 -3.75 0.27
CA GLY A 270 19.11 -2.30 0.30
C GLY A 270 17.87 -1.82 -0.48
N ASP A 271 17.94 -0.62 -1.07
CA ASP A 271 16.90 -0.09 -1.93
C ASP A 271 16.58 -1.05 -3.09
N ALA A 272 15.30 -1.39 -3.23
CA ALA A 272 14.82 -2.25 -4.29
C ALA A 272 15.05 -1.67 -5.69
N PHE A 273 15.15 -0.34 -5.81
CA PHE A 273 15.41 0.31 -7.09
C PHE A 273 16.92 0.44 -7.41
N ALA A 274 17.83 0.13 -6.48
CA ALA A 274 19.28 0.35 -6.63
C ALA A 274 19.87 -0.21 -7.93
N GLU A 275 19.52 -1.45 -8.30
CA GLU A 275 20.05 -2.11 -9.51
C GLU A 275 19.62 -1.45 -10.82
N ARG A 276 18.52 -0.70 -10.80
CA ARG A 276 17.95 -0.01 -11.97
C ARG A 276 18.14 1.50 -11.92
N ASN A 277 18.63 2.00 -10.79
CA ASN A 277 18.85 3.41 -10.57
C ASN A 277 20.22 3.82 -11.16
N GLN A 278 20.20 4.65 -12.20
CA GLN A 278 21.42 5.22 -12.78
C GLN A 278 22.19 6.12 -11.81
N TYR A 279 21.51 6.60 -10.76
CA TYR A 279 22.04 7.47 -9.72
C TYR A 279 22.27 6.73 -8.39
N ALA A 280 22.32 5.40 -8.41
CA ALA A 280 22.52 4.60 -7.20
C ALA A 280 23.86 4.93 -6.52
N LEU A 281 23.79 5.20 -5.21
CA LEU A 281 24.94 5.30 -4.32
C LEU A 281 25.30 3.92 -3.78
N LYS A 282 26.53 3.78 -3.26
CA LYS A 282 26.96 2.52 -2.64
C LYS A 282 26.05 2.07 -1.49
N ILE A 283 25.53 3.03 -0.72
CA ILE A 283 24.62 2.77 0.39
C ILE A 283 23.27 2.20 -0.06
N ASP A 284 22.81 2.50 -1.28
CA ASP A 284 21.55 1.95 -1.82
C ASP A 284 21.59 0.42 -1.92
N PHE A 285 22.78 -0.19 -2.10
CA PHE A 285 22.92 -1.65 -2.16
C PHE A 285 23.00 -2.31 -0.77
N GLU A 286 23.25 -1.52 0.28
CA GLU A 286 23.49 -2.01 1.64
C GLU A 286 22.30 -1.75 2.58
N LYS A 287 21.60 -0.63 2.41
CA LYS A 287 20.52 -0.19 3.30
C LYS A 287 19.41 0.49 2.54
N GLU A 288 18.20 0.27 3.03
CA GLU A 288 17.02 0.98 2.54
C GLU A 288 17.01 2.44 2.98
N PRO A 289 16.68 3.39 2.10
CA PRO A 289 16.56 4.79 2.45
C PRO A 289 15.36 5.01 3.38
N PRO A 290 15.50 5.83 4.43
CA PRO A 290 14.36 6.30 5.18
C PRO A 290 13.50 7.24 4.33
N MET A 291 12.25 7.44 4.73
CA MET A 291 11.37 8.42 4.08
C MET A 291 11.73 9.85 4.51
N PHE A 292 12.55 10.53 3.72
CA PHE A 292 12.96 11.91 3.93
C PHE A 292 11.80 12.88 3.68
N GLU A 293 11.73 13.93 4.49
CA GLU A 293 10.74 15.01 4.35
C GLU A 293 11.34 16.17 3.54
N ILE A 294 10.71 16.50 2.42
CA ILE A 294 11.12 17.59 1.52
C ILE A 294 10.27 18.85 1.81
N SER A 295 8.97 18.63 2.00
CA SER A 295 7.99 19.64 2.40
C SER A 295 6.98 19.00 3.36
N LYS A 296 6.05 19.80 3.91
CA LYS A 296 4.95 19.29 4.75
C LYS A 296 4.08 18.26 4.04
N THR A 297 4.02 18.31 2.72
CA THR A 297 3.19 17.45 1.86
C THR A 297 3.99 16.46 1.04
N HIS A 298 5.32 16.63 0.91
CA HIS A 298 6.18 15.88 0.02
C HIS A 298 7.28 15.13 0.75
N ARG A 299 7.36 13.83 0.50
CA ARG A 299 8.34 12.91 1.10
C ARG A 299 8.84 11.91 0.06
N ALA A 300 10.10 11.53 0.15
CA ALA A 300 10.70 10.53 -0.72
C ALA A 300 11.69 9.64 0.03
N ALA A 301 11.72 8.36 -0.31
CA ALA A 301 12.64 7.38 0.23
C ALA A 301 13.84 7.20 -0.71
N THR A 302 14.79 8.13 -0.71
CA THR A 302 16.01 8.06 -1.54
C THR A 302 17.21 8.62 -0.79
N TRP A 303 18.36 7.93 -0.88
CA TRP A 303 19.60 8.40 -0.27
C TRP A 303 20.16 9.67 -0.92
N LEU A 304 19.69 10.06 -2.12
CA LEU A 304 20.07 11.33 -2.76
C LEU A 304 19.65 12.57 -1.96
N LEU A 305 18.68 12.45 -1.05
CA LEU A 305 18.25 13.54 -0.16
C LEU A 305 19.06 13.63 1.12
N HIS A 306 20.00 12.70 1.34
CA HIS A 306 20.87 12.74 2.51
C HIS A 306 21.83 13.95 2.42
N PRO A 307 22.12 14.67 3.53
CA PRO A 307 23.02 15.84 3.50
C PRO A 307 24.41 15.57 2.90
N ASP A 308 24.92 14.35 3.10
CA ASP A 308 26.24 13.92 2.59
C ASP A 308 26.19 13.33 1.16
N ALA A 309 25.02 13.28 0.53
CA ALA A 309 24.88 12.76 -0.82
C ALA A 309 25.47 13.72 -1.86
N PRO A 310 25.98 13.21 -2.99
CA PRO A 310 26.38 14.06 -4.09
C PRO A 310 25.17 14.83 -4.62
N LYS A 311 25.37 16.10 -4.98
CA LYS A 311 24.34 16.88 -5.66
C LYS A 311 24.19 16.36 -7.09
N VAL A 312 23.14 15.57 -7.30
CA VAL A 312 22.76 15.02 -8.61
C VAL A 312 21.68 15.92 -9.19
N GLU A 313 21.86 16.33 -10.43
CA GLU A 313 20.81 17.03 -11.18
C GLU A 313 19.81 16.02 -11.77
N PRO A 314 18.49 16.30 -11.70
CA PRO A 314 17.50 15.46 -12.35
C PRO A 314 17.72 15.37 -13.88
N PRO A 315 17.19 14.34 -14.55
CA PRO A 315 17.27 14.23 -16.01
C PRO A 315 16.74 15.48 -16.72
N GLU A 316 17.29 15.82 -17.89
CA GLU A 316 16.89 17.01 -18.66
C GLU A 316 15.38 17.08 -18.92
N SER A 317 14.74 15.93 -19.16
CA SER A 317 13.29 15.83 -19.37
C SER A 317 12.49 16.34 -18.17
N ILE A 318 12.96 16.07 -16.95
CA ILE A 318 12.36 16.57 -15.71
C ILE A 318 12.63 18.06 -15.54
N VAL A 319 13.88 18.51 -15.75
CA VAL A 319 14.25 19.93 -15.63
C VAL A 319 13.42 20.81 -16.57
N ARG A 320 13.25 20.38 -17.83
CA ARG A 320 12.40 21.08 -18.81
C ARG A 320 10.95 21.10 -18.37
N ARG A 321 10.42 19.98 -17.86
CA ARG A 321 9.03 19.90 -17.34
C ARG A 321 8.82 20.88 -16.18
N THR A 322 9.77 20.98 -15.26
CA THR A 322 9.76 21.96 -14.16
C THR A 322 9.82 23.40 -14.69
N ALA A 323 10.65 23.66 -15.71
CA ALA A 323 10.81 24.99 -16.30
C ALA A 323 9.52 25.48 -16.99
N ARG A 324 8.88 24.66 -17.82
CA ARG A 324 7.63 25.02 -18.52
C ARG A 324 6.53 25.45 -17.55
N ARG A 325 6.45 24.84 -16.37
CA ARG A 325 5.48 25.23 -15.35
C ARG A 325 5.76 26.59 -14.72
N LYS A 326 7.02 27.04 -14.66
CA LYS A 326 7.34 28.37 -14.14
C LYS A 326 6.96 29.49 -15.12
N GLU A 327 6.74 29.14 -16.39
CA GLU A 327 6.44 30.07 -17.48
C GLU A 327 4.93 30.22 -17.76
N GLY A 328 4.09 29.29 -17.29
CA GLY A 328 2.63 29.28 -17.47
C GLY A 328 1.87 29.47 -16.16
#